data_AF-A0A7V9M3E4-F1
#
_entry.id   AF-A0A7V9M3E4-F1
#
_cell.length_a   1.000
_cell.length_b   1.000
_cell.length_c   1.000
_cell.angle_alpha   90.00
_cell.angle_beta   90.00
_cell.angle_gamma   90.00
#
_symmetry.space_group_name_H-M   'P 1'
#
loop_
_entity.id
_entity.type
_entity.pdbx_description
1 polymer ?
#
loop_
_entity_poly.entity_id
_entity_poly.type
_entity_poly.pdbx_seq_one_letter_code
_entity_poly.pdbx_strand_id
1 'polypeptide(L)'
;MEGNNILSGDLLHIIKAELSNHNHWMVYNTLSSVLEKSDMHFFSDKDEAHEFAISNLSDYDSIKIIYARSISDVMRQIYGSEDSFMQKTENPDANGLYNPDGNAFTDAWIDHMERQQLLNNNLKTNFMNQKNFEYLSDQVKFTGFGEGLENELKEKMQKQTPEFQMTHNTKFGNENLEVSLHFKKSDQTDMYFFNRYQVSLQPEQLKDKMEQIFYINKEGSITLKEAYNLMNGRSVNKDLTNKEGQVYNAWMQMDLKQTDNNGNYKLKQ
;
A
#
# COMPACT_ATOMS: atom_id res chain seq x y z
N MET A 1 10.32 11.41 26.17
CA MET A 1 9.07 11.47 25.40
C MET A 1 9.48 11.44 23.95
N GLU A 2 9.49 10.26 23.34
CA GLU A 2 9.78 10.12 21.91
C GLU A 2 8.49 10.44 21.16
N GLY A 3 8.51 11.54 20.39
CA GLY A 3 7.41 11.88 19.49
C GLY A 3 7.46 10.94 18.29
N ASN A 4 6.36 10.22 18.06
CA ASN A 4 6.19 9.44 16.83
C ASN A 4 5.76 10.40 15.72
N ASN A 5 6.68 10.75 14.82
CA ASN A 5 6.49 11.80 13.81
C ASN A 5 5.69 11.31 12.60
N ILE A 6 4.38 11.53 12.51
CA ILE A 6 3.52 10.91 11.49
C ILE A 6 3.77 11.49 10.07
N LEU A 7 3.86 10.64 9.05
CA LEU A 7 3.91 11.01 7.62
C LEU A 7 2.53 10.86 6.95
N SER A 8 2.13 11.85 6.14
CA SER A 8 0.90 11.82 5.32
C SER A 8 1.11 11.16 3.95
N GLY A 9 0.01 10.81 3.25
CA GLY A 9 0.05 10.20 1.91
C GLY A 9 0.78 11.07 0.87
N ASP A 10 0.57 12.39 0.92
CA ASP A 10 1.25 13.35 0.05
C ASP A 10 2.79 13.33 0.24
N LEU A 11 3.26 13.06 1.46
CA LEU A 11 4.69 13.01 1.77
C LEU A 11 5.34 11.73 1.25
N LEU A 12 4.60 10.62 1.23
CA LEU A 12 5.08 9.38 0.60
C LEU A 12 5.32 9.57 -0.89
N HIS A 13 4.47 10.33 -1.57
CA HIS A 13 4.67 10.66 -2.98
C HIS A 13 5.94 11.48 -3.21
N ILE A 14 6.19 12.47 -2.34
CA ILE A 14 7.39 13.30 -2.39
C ILE A 14 8.63 12.45 -2.13
N ILE A 15 8.64 11.64 -1.07
CA ILE A 15 9.76 10.72 -0.76
C ILE A 15 10.02 9.80 -1.97
N LYS A 16 8.97 9.22 -2.56
CA LYS A 16 9.11 8.34 -3.73
C LYS A 16 9.72 9.06 -4.93
N ALA A 17 9.28 10.28 -5.21
CA ALA A 17 9.79 11.09 -6.31
C ALA A 17 11.26 11.44 -6.11
N GLU A 18 11.64 11.88 -4.90
CA GLU A 18 13.02 12.25 -4.55
C GLU A 18 13.97 11.05 -4.64
N LEU A 19 13.56 9.90 -4.10
CA LEU A 19 14.35 8.66 -4.22
C LEU A 19 14.52 8.19 -5.68
N SER A 20 13.49 8.39 -6.51
CA SER A 20 13.56 8.08 -7.95
C SER A 20 14.49 9.01 -8.71
N ASN A 21 14.69 10.24 -8.20
CA ASN A 21 15.64 11.22 -8.72
C ASN A 21 17.06 11.06 -8.16
N HIS A 22 17.35 9.95 -7.48
CA HIS A 22 18.63 9.64 -6.83
C HIS A 22 18.99 10.55 -5.64
N ASN A 23 18.00 11.20 -5.03
CA ASN A 23 18.17 11.97 -3.80
C ASN A 23 17.95 11.06 -2.59
N HIS A 24 19.02 10.40 -2.13
CA HIS A 24 18.98 9.35 -1.10
C HIS A 24 19.28 9.84 0.32
N TRP A 25 19.77 11.06 0.49
CA TRP A 25 20.04 11.65 1.79
C TRP A 25 18.87 12.54 2.20
N MET A 26 18.19 12.19 3.28
CA MET A 26 17.06 12.95 3.79
C MET A 26 17.43 13.63 5.11
N VAL A 27 17.17 14.93 5.20
CA VAL A 27 17.29 15.75 6.39
C VAL A 27 15.88 16.08 6.88
N TYR A 28 15.59 15.85 8.16
CA TYR A 28 14.27 16.15 8.71
C TYR A 28 14.31 16.62 10.16
N ASN A 29 13.31 17.42 10.55
CA ASN A 29 13.18 17.91 11.92
C ASN A 29 12.43 16.89 12.79
N THR A 30 13.01 16.52 13.93
CA THR A 30 12.43 15.52 14.85
C THR A 30 11.54 16.11 15.94
N LEU A 31 11.46 17.44 16.07
CA LEU A 31 10.58 18.08 17.06
C LEU A 31 9.11 18.12 16.63
N SER A 32 8.84 18.05 15.33
CA SER A 32 7.47 18.06 14.84
C SER A 32 6.85 16.67 14.98
N SER A 33 5.76 16.56 15.74
CA SER A 33 4.98 15.33 15.90
C SER A 33 4.31 14.85 14.61
N VAL A 34 4.26 15.71 13.60
CA VAL A 34 3.79 15.41 12.25
C VAL A 34 4.79 16.03 11.29
N LEU A 35 5.42 15.22 10.44
CA LEU A 35 6.30 15.77 9.42
C LEU A 35 5.45 16.44 8.35
N GLU A 36 5.81 17.65 7.96
CA GLU A 36 5.27 18.32 6.79
C GLU A 36 6.29 18.34 5.65
N LYS A 37 5.86 18.75 4.45
CA LYS A 37 6.75 18.87 3.29
C LYS A 37 7.90 19.82 3.56
N SER A 38 7.65 20.91 4.28
CA SER A 38 8.66 21.89 4.68
C SER A 38 9.72 21.33 5.62
N ASP A 39 9.44 20.19 6.26
CA ASP A 39 10.28 19.64 7.31
C ASP A 39 11.19 18.52 6.79
N MET A 40 11.16 18.24 5.48
CA MET A 40 11.96 17.20 4.84
C MET A 40 12.71 17.76 3.64
N HIS A 41 14.01 17.54 3.60
CA HIS A 41 14.88 17.96 2.51
C HIS A 41 15.69 16.77 2.00
N PHE A 42 15.78 16.62 0.68
CA PHE A 42 16.45 15.50 0.03
C PHE A 42 17.65 15.97 -0.78
N PHE A 43 18.73 15.19 -0.73
CA PHE A 43 19.99 15.48 -1.38
C PHE A 43 20.54 14.23 -2.06
N SER A 44 21.22 14.43 -3.19
CA SER A 44 21.94 13.36 -3.88
C SER A 44 23.27 13.04 -3.20
N ASP A 45 23.87 14.04 -2.55
CA ASP A 45 25.17 13.95 -1.90
C ASP A 45 25.08 14.05 -0.37
N LYS A 46 25.99 13.35 0.31
CA LYS A 46 26.03 13.30 1.77
C LYS A 46 26.46 14.64 2.36
N ASP A 47 27.48 15.25 1.79
CA ASP A 47 28.11 16.45 2.34
C ASP A 47 27.16 17.64 2.20
N GLU A 48 26.40 17.73 1.11
CA GLU A 48 25.31 18.71 0.94
C GLU A 48 24.24 18.59 2.03
N ALA A 49 23.81 17.36 2.36
CA ALA A 49 22.84 17.13 3.43
C ALA A 49 23.38 17.56 4.81
N HIS A 50 24.67 17.34 5.06
CA HIS A 50 25.32 17.76 6.31
C HIS A 50 25.48 19.29 6.38
N GLU A 51 25.88 19.93 5.28
CA GLU A 51 26.01 21.39 5.21
C GLU A 51 24.65 22.07 5.41
N PHE A 52 23.59 21.53 4.80
CA PHE A 52 22.23 21.99 5.02
C PHE A 52 21.82 21.86 6.48
N ALA A 53 22.06 20.70 7.10
CA ALA A 53 21.72 20.49 8.51
C ALA A 53 22.46 21.47 9.43
N ILE A 54 23.78 21.67 9.23
CA ILE A 54 24.61 22.58 10.02
C ILE A 54 24.14 24.04 9.86
N SER A 55 23.83 24.45 8.63
CA SER A 55 23.42 25.83 8.34
C SER A 55 22.03 26.17 8.88
N ASN A 56 21.20 25.15 9.14
CA ASN A 56 19.82 25.30 9.62
C ASN A 56 19.62 24.74 11.03
N LEU A 57 20.70 24.37 11.72
CA LEU A 57 20.67 23.97 13.14
C LEU A 57 20.52 25.21 14.01
N SER A 58 19.32 25.46 14.54
CA SER A 58 19.16 26.37 15.68
C SER A 58 19.35 25.63 17.02
N ASP A 59 19.58 26.36 18.11
CA ASP A 59 19.70 25.80 19.47
C ASP A 59 18.44 25.03 19.92
N TYR A 60 17.32 25.19 19.22
CA TYR A 60 16.05 24.52 19.49
C TYR A 60 15.71 23.44 18.46
N ASP A 61 16.48 23.23 17.39
CA ASP A 61 16.15 22.23 16.37
C ASP A 61 16.72 20.85 16.72
N SER A 62 15.94 19.80 16.40
CA SER A 62 16.41 18.41 16.49
C SER A 62 16.46 17.81 15.09
N ILE A 63 17.46 18.18 14.31
CA ILE A 63 17.59 17.70 12.93
C ILE A 63 18.26 16.32 12.91
N LYS A 64 17.69 15.39 12.12
CA LYS A 64 18.31 14.10 11.80
C LYS A 64 18.60 13.99 10.31
N ILE A 65 19.70 13.32 10.00
CA ILE A 65 20.12 12.98 8.64
C ILE A 65 20.05 11.46 8.50
N ILE A 66 19.36 10.97 7.49
CA ILE A 66 19.26 9.55 7.19
C ILE A 66 19.62 9.29 5.72
N TYR A 67 20.14 8.09 5.46
CA TYR A 67 20.32 7.60 4.10
C TYR A 67 19.26 6.54 3.81
N ALA A 68 18.49 6.71 2.75
CA ALA A 68 17.42 5.80 2.41
C ALA A 68 17.44 5.45 0.91
N ARG A 69 17.31 4.16 0.62
CA ARG A 69 17.21 3.65 -0.76
C ARG A 69 15.77 3.38 -1.17
N SER A 70 14.87 3.37 -0.20
CA SER A 70 13.45 3.09 -0.37
C SER A 70 12.64 3.85 0.66
N ILE A 71 11.33 3.96 0.43
CA ILE A 71 10.39 4.49 1.41
C ILE A 71 10.52 3.70 2.73
N SER A 72 10.66 2.38 2.67
CA SER A 72 10.82 1.52 3.85
C SER A 72 12.08 1.86 4.66
N ASP A 73 13.19 2.23 4.02
CA ASP A 73 14.40 2.69 4.69
C ASP A 73 14.19 4.02 5.43
N VAL A 74 13.42 4.95 4.83
CA VAL A 74 13.03 6.22 5.48
C VAL A 74 12.21 5.92 6.73
N MET A 75 11.18 5.10 6.61
CA MET A 75 10.27 4.80 7.72
C MET A 75 10.97 4.10 8.88
N ARG A 76 11.80 3.09 8.59
CA ARG A 76 12.55 2.36 9.64
C ARG A 76 13.44 3.30 10.46
N GLN A 77 14.04 4.29 9.81
CA GLN A 77 14.96 5.23 10.48
C GLN A 77 14.22 6.36 11.22
N ILE A 78 13.01 6.73 10.79
CA ILE A 78 12.17 7.69 11.52
C ILE A 78 11.50 7.06 12.74
N TYR A 79 10.98 5.84 12.61
CA TYR A 79 10.06 5.23 13.60
C TYR A 79 10.66 4.09 14.44
N GLY A 80 11.89 3.62 14.14
CA GLY A 80 12.53 2.53 14.86
C GLY A 80 12.23 1.12 14.31
N SER A 81 12.91 0.12 14.86
CA SER A 81 12.87 -1.29 14.44
C SER A 81 11.70 -2.09 15.04
N GLU A 82 11.31 -3.16 14.34
CA GLU A 82 10.14 -4.06 14.56
C GLU A 82 9.90 -4.56 16.00
N ASP A 83 10.91 -4.60 16.87
CA ASP A 83 10.83 -5.25 18.20
C ASP A 83 10.13 -4.42 19.30
N SER A 84 10.07 -3.09 19.20
CA SER A 84 9.45 -2.25 20.25
C SER A 84 7.91 -2.26 20.23
N PHE A 85 7.29 -2.92 19.25
CA PHE A 85 5.84 -2.98 19.05
C PHE A 85 5.20 -4.34 19.37
N MET A 86 6.01 -5.36 19.68
CA MET A 86 5.53 -6.70 19.99
C MET A 86 5.37 -6.91 21.51
N GLN A 87 4.27 -6.41 22.09
CA GLN A 87 3.67 -7.15 23.20
C GLN A 87 2.84 -8.27 22.60
N LYS A 88 3.35 -9.50 22.67
CA LYS A 88 2.61 -10.72 22.35
C LYS A 88 1.31 -10.73 23.15
N THR A 89 0.19 -10.40 22.50
CA THR A 89 -1.12 -10.85 22.94
C THR A 89 -1.43 -12.12 22.16
N GLU A 90 -1.29 -13.27 22.82
CA GLU A 90 -1.92 -14.49 22.35
C GLU A 90 -3.44 -14.25 22.35
N ASN A 91 -4.03 -13.99 21.19
CA ASN A 91 -5.48 -13.88 21.04
C ASN A 91 -6.00 -14.99 20.12
N PRO A 92 -6.89 -15.90 20.58
CA PRO A 92 -7.35 -17.07 19.83
C PRO A 92 -8.29 -16.79 18.65
N ASP A 93 -8.70 -15.55 18.41
CA ASP A 93 -9.64 -15.20 17.34
C ASP A 93 -8.89 -14.87 16.03
N ALA A 94 -8.31 -15.91 15.43
CA ALA A 94 -7.78 -15.90 14.09
C ALA A 94 -8.92 -15.78 13.06
N ASN A 95 -9.40 -14.57 12.81
CA ASN A 95 -10.24 -14.28 11.67
C ASN A 95 -9.38 -14.31 10.40
N GLY A 96 -9.75 -15.16 9.43
CA GLY A 96 -9.03 -15.43 8.17
C GLY A 96 -8.92 -14.27 7.17
N LEU A 97 -8.84 -13.03 7.66
CA LEU A 97 -8.45 -11.81 6.95
C LEU A 97 -6.95 -11.48 7.14
N TYR A 98 -6.27 -12.18 8.06
CA TYR A 98 -4.83 -12.12 8.21
C TYR A 98 -4.16 -13.25 7.41
N ASN A 99 -3.38 -12.87 6.39
CA ASN A 99 -2.32 -13.75 5.90
C ASN A 99 -1.08 -13.50 6.77
N PRO A 100 -0.62 -14.46 7.60
CA PRO A 100 0.54 -14.30 8.48
C PRO A 100 1.88 -14.12 7.74
N ASP A 101 1.89 -14.22 6.42
CA ASP A 101 3.10 -14.17 5.58
C ASP A 101 3.41 -12.75 5.02
N GLY A 102 3.14 -11.67 5.78
CA GLY A 102 3.26 -10.28 5.31
C GLY A 102 4.34 -9.44 6.00
N ASN A 103 5.03 -8.55 5.26
CA ASN A 103 6.01 -7.61 5.82
C ASN A 103 5.41 -6.72 6.92
N ALA A 104 6.12 -6.62 8.05
CA ALA A 104 5.66 -6.01 9.30
C ALA A 104 5.30 -4.52 9.20
N PHE A 105 5.73 -3.79 8.17
CA PHE A 105 5.51 -2.34 8.03
C PHE A 105 4.06 -1.96 7.67
N THR A 106 3.49 -2.57 6.64
CA THR A 106 2.10 -2.27 6.22
C THR A 106 1.11 -2.78 7.27
N ASP A 107 1.47 -3.87 7.95
CA ASP A 107 0.75 -4.37 9.12
C ASP A 107 0.87 -3.42 10.30
N ALA A 108 2.08 -2.96 10.62
CA ALA A 108 2.26 -1.96 11.66
C ALA A 108 1.51 -0.66 11.35
N TRP A 109 1.40 -0.27 10.08
CA TRP A 109 0.65 0.92 9.67
C TRP A 109 -0.87 0.71 9.73
N ILE A 110 -1.38 -0.41 9.21
CA ILE A 110 -2.80 -0.79 9.32
C ILE A 110 -3.17 -0.94 10.80
N ASP A 111 -2.40 -1.70 11.58
CA ASP A 111 -2.58 -1.86 13.02
C ASP A 111 -2.44 -0.53 13.76
N HIS A 112 -1.50 0.34 13.37
CA HIS A 112 -1.37 1.66 13.97
C HIS A 112 -2.63 2.50 13.70
N MET A 113 -3.10 2.53 12.45
CA MET A 113 -4.31 3.24 12.06
C MET A 113 -5.54 2.69 12.78
N GLU A 114 -5.70 1.37 12.86
CA GLU A 114 -6.79 0.72 13.60
C GLU A 114 -6.69 1.01 15.10
N ARG A 115 -5.50 0.92 15.71
CA ARG A 115 -5.27 1.28 17.13
C ARG A 115 -5.59 2.75 17.40
N GLN A 116 -5.16 3.67 16.55
CA GLN A 116 -5.48 5.11 16.69
C GLN A 116 -6.99 5.36 16.62
N GLN A 117 -7.72 4.66 15.75
CA GLN A 117 -9.18 4.75 15.72
C GLN A 117 -9.82 4.18 16.99
N LEU A 118 -9.38 3.00 17.44
CA LEU A 118 -9.88 2.39 18.68
C LEU A 118 -9.67 3.30 19.89
N LEU A 119 -8.54 4.01 19.96
CA LEU A 119 -8.25 5.00 21.00
C LEU A 119 -9.13 6.27 20.91
N ASN A 120 -9.50 6.69 19.70
CA ASN A 120 -10.29 7.91 19.45
C ASN A 120 -11.83 7.70 19.42
N ASN A 121 -12.31 6.46 19.54
CA ASN A 121 -13.74 6.09 19.47
C ASN A 121 -14.65 6.72 20.54
N ASN A 122 -14.11 7.51 21.48
CA ASN A 122 -14.90 8.33 22.41
C ASN A 122 -15.52 9.60 21.74
N LEU A 123 -15.20 9.88 20.47
CA LEU A 123 -15.78 10.98 19.70
C LEU A 123 -16.52 10.43 18.47
N LYS A 124 -17.70 9.84 18.67
CA LYS A 124 -18.63 9.47 17.57
C LYS A 124 -19.01 10.72 16.79
N THR A 125 -18.28 10.99 15.72
CA THR A 125 -18.58 12.04 14.75
C THR A 125 -18.63 11.38 13.39
N ASN A 126 -19.68 11.66 12.62
CA ASN A 126 -19.98 11.12 11.28
C ASN A 126 -18.96 11.55 10.20
N PHE A 127 -17.67 11.63 10.53
CA PHE A 127 -16.62 12.00 9.62
C PHE A 127 -16.02 10.74 9.01
N MET A 128 -16.12 10.62 7.68
CA MET A 128 -15.41 9.57 6.93
C MET A 128 -13.92 9.63 7.30
N ASN A 129 -13.29 8.48 7.51
CA ASN A 129 -11.87 8.43 7.84
C ASN A 129 -11.05 8.91 6.62
N GLN A 130 -10.75 10.21 6.62
CA GLN A 130 -10.08 10.90 5.52
C GLN A 130 -8.73 10.27 5.18
N LYS A 131 -7.97 9.80 6.19
CA LYS A 131 -6.71 9.08 5.99
C LYS A 131 -6.92 7.72 5.32
N ASN A 132 -7.98 7.00 5.67
CA ASN A 132 -8.32 5.74 5.02
C ASN A 132 -8.77 5.96 3.57
N PHE A 133 -9.51 7.03 3.30
CA PHE A 133 -9.88 7.40 1.94
C PHE A 133 -8.66 7.77 1.06
N GLU A 134 -7.73 8.56 1.60
CA GLU A 134 -6.47 8.90 0.92
C GLU A 134 -5.67 7.65 0.58
N TYR A 135 -5.49 6.75 1.56
CA TYR A 135 -4.81 5.48 1.36
C TYR A 135 -5.46 4.61 0.29
N LEU A 136 -6.78 4.43 0.35
CA LEU A 136 -7.50 3.60 -0.63
C LEU A 136 -7.47 4.22 -2.03
N SER A 137 -7.51 5.55 -2.13
CA SER A 137 -7.39 6.27 -3.39
C SER A 137 -6.02 6.01 -4.03
N ASP A 138 -4.95 6.15 -3.24
CA ASP A 138 -3.59 5.83 -3.69
C ASP A 138 -3.45 4.35 -4.07
N GLN A 139 -3.98 3.44 -3.25
CA GLN A 139 -3.90 2.01 -3.51
C GLN A 139 -4.60 1.64 -4.82
N VAL A 140 -5.80 2.18 -5.07
CA VAL A 140 -6.53 1.99 -6.34
C VAL A 140 -5.71 2.55 -7.51
N LYS A 141 -5.20 3.78 -7.39
CA LYS A 141 -4.38 4.42 -8.42
C LYS A 141 -3.14 3.59 -8.76
N PHE A 142 -2.36 3.20 -7.76
CA PHE A 142 -1.08 2.49 -7.95
C PHE A 142 -1.24 1.00 -8.27
N THR A 143 -2.42 0.40 -8.06
CA THR A 143 -2.73 -0.96 -8.55
C THR A 143 -3.04 -0.99 -10.05
N GLY A 144 -3.08 0.18 -10.71
CA GLY A 144 -3.20 0.29 -12.16
C GLY A 144 -4.61 0.62 -12.65
N PHE A 145 -5.49 1.08 -11.77
CA PHE A 145 -6.82 1.60 -12.13
C PHE A 145 -6.80 3.10 -12.48
N GLY A 146 -5.67 3.78 -12.20
CA GLY A 146 -5.48 5.18 -12.52
C GLY A 146 -6.30 6.12 -11.65
N GLU A 147 -6.52 7.33 -12.16
CA GLU A 147 -7.32 8.38 -11.51
C GLU A 147 -8.77 8.33 -12.03
N GLY A 148 -9.72 8.86 -11.26
CA GLY A 148 -11.12 9.01 -11.64
C GLY A 148 -12.11 8.16 -10.84
N LEU A 149 -11.63 7.26 -9.98
CA LEU A 149 -12.47 6.43 -9.09
C LEU A 149 -12.63 7.04 -7.69
N GLU A 150 -11.94 8.15 -7.38
CA GLU A 150 -11.87 8.73 -6.04
C GLU A 150 -13.24 9.25 -5.58
N ASN A 151 -14.01 9.86 -6.47
CA ASN A 151 -15.35 10.36 -6.14
C ASN A 151 -16.31 9.21 -5.81
N GLU A 152 -16.32 8.14 -6.62
CA GLU A 152 -17.14 6.96 -6.35
C GLU A 152 -16.71 6.29 -5.04
N LEU A 153 -15.41 6.12 -4.82
CA LEU A 153 -14.85 5.56 -3.59
C LEU A 153 -15.31 6.35 -2.36
N LYS A 154 -15.21 7.68 -2.43
CA LYS A 154 -15.66 8.59 -1.37
C LYS A 154 -17.14 8.40 -1.07
N GLU A 155 -17.99 8.42 -2.10
CA GLU A 155 -19.43 8.24 -1.94
C GLU A 155 -19.79 6.87 -1.34
N LYS A 156 -19.11 5.80 -1.77
CA LYS A 156 -19.34 4.44 -1.25
C LYS A 156 -18.91 4.31 0.21
N MET A 157 -17.74 4.85 0.58
CA MET A 157 -17.27 4.87 1.96
C MET A 157 -18.18 5.70 2.89
N GLN A 158 -18.70 6.83 2.41
CA GLN A 158 -19.64 7.67 3.16
C GLN A 158 -20.98 6.98 3.46
N LYS A 159 -21.38 6.00 2.63
CA LYS A 159 -22.60 5.19 2.88
C LYS A 159 -22.42 4.18 4.03
N GLN A 160 -21.19 3.95 4.48
CA GLN A 160 -20.86 3.06 5.60
C GLN A 160 -21.41 1.62 5.48
N THR A 161 -21.55 1.09 4.25
CA THR A 161 -21.97 -0.30 4.04
C THR A 161 -20.86 -1.29 4.41
N PRO A 162 -21.16 -2.48 4.97
CA PRO A 162 -20.12 -3.44 5.38
C PRO A 162 -19.16 -3.86 4.26
N GLU A 163 -19.67 -3.86 3.02
CA GLU A 163 -18.91 -4.12 1.81
C GLU A 163 -19.47 -3.29 0.66
N PHE A 164 -18.64 -3.04 -0.35
CA PHE A 164 -19.08 -2.46 -1.61
C PHE A 164 -18.15 -2.85 -2.75
N GLN A 165 -18.62 -2.61 -3.97
CA GLN A 165 -17.86 -2.82 -5.20
C GLN A 165 -17.86 -1.53 -6.04
N MET A 166 -16.78 -1.35 -6.79
CA MET A 166 -16.64 -0.34 -7.85
C MET A 166 -16.24 -1.04 -9.14
N THR A 167 -16.79 -0.60 -10.27
CA THR A 167 -16.50 -1.19 -11.58
C THR A 167 -15.54 -0.30 -12.35
N HIS A 168 -14.56 -0.90 -13.02
CA HIS A 168 -13.62 -0.21 -13.90
C HIS A 168 -13.55 -0.93 -15.25
N ASN A 169 -13.85 -0.20 -16.32
CA ASN A 169 -13.76 -0.71 -17.68
C ASN A 169 -12.56 -0.06 -18.37
N THR A 170 -11.68 -0.87 -18.94
CA THR A 170 -10.50 -0.39 -19.65
C THR A 170 -10.17 -1.27 -20.84
N LYS A 171 -9.14 -0.87 -21.59
CA LYS A 171 -8.70 -1.57 -22.78
C LYS A 171 -7.18 -1.73 -22.77
N PHE A 172 -6.72 -2.96 -23.02
CA PHE A 172 -5.31 -3.21 -23.32
C PHE A 172 -5.20 -3.75 -24.76
N GLY A 173 -4.50 -2.99 -25.61
CA GLY A 173 -4.48 -3.27 -27.04
C GLY A 173 -5.90 -3.22 -27.63
N ASN A 174 -6.35 -4.34 -28.20
CA ASN A 174 -7.68 -4.46 -28.79
C ASN A 174 -8.71 -5.14 -27.89
N GLU A 175 -8.31 -5.57 -26.69
CA GLU A 175 -9.15 -6.36 -25.79
C GLU A 175 -9.75 -5.49 -24.69
N ASN A 176 -11.06 -5.64 -24.47
CA ASN A 176 -11.76 -4.95 -23.39
C ASN A 176 -11.63 -5.76 -22.10
N LEU A 177 -11.41 -5.06 -21.00
CA LEU A 177 -11.38 -5.61 -19.65
C LEU A 177 -12.48 -4.96 -18.83
N GLU A 178 -13.27 -5.81 -18.19
CA GLU A 178 -14.24 -5.41 -17.17
C GLU A 178 -13.69 -5.85 -15.81
N VAL A 179 -13.55 -4.91 -14.89
CA VAL A 179 -12.96 -5.16 -13.58
C VAL A 179 -13.91 -4.77 -12.47
N SER A 180 -14.09 -5.65 -11.48
CA SER A 180 -14.79 -5.33 -10.23
C SER A 180 -13.80 -5.27 -9.07
N LEU A 181 -13.71 -4.11 -8.40
CA LEU A 181 -12.87 -3.89 -7.22
C LEU A 181 -13.73 -4.11 -5.97
N HIS A 182 -13.27 -4.95 -5.04
CA HIS A 182 -14.03 -5.33 -3.84
C HIS A 182 -13.43 -4.75 -2.56
N PHE A 183 -14.26 -4.00 -1.84
CA PHE A 183 -13.90 -3.36 -0.58
C PHE A 183 -14.73 -3.93 0.57
N LYS A 184 -14.11 -4.09 1.74
CA LYS A 184 -14.79 -4.50 2.98
C LYS A 184 -14.41 -3.57 4.12
N LYS A 185 -15.38 -3.20 4.95
CA LYS A 185 -15.16 -2.52 6.23
C LYS A 185 -14.55 -3.48 7.26
N SER A 186 -13.69 -2.96 8.13
CA SER A 186 -13.25 -3.65 9.33
C SER A 186 -14.45 -3.97 10.21
N ASP A 187 -14.46 -5.17 10.79
CA ASP A 187 -15.46 -5.54 11.80
C ASP A 187 -15.15 -4.88 13.16
N GLN A 188 -13.97 -4.29 13.32
CA GLN A 188 -13.48 -3.67 14.57
C GLN A 188 -13.40 -2.14 14.51
N THR A 189 -13.19 -1.57 13.32
CA THR A 189 -12.94 -0.13 13.13
C THR A 189 -13.81 0.45 12.01
N ASP A 190 -13.72 1.76 11.78
CA ASP A 190 -14.40 2.43 10.66
C ASP A 190 -13.57 2.45 9.38
N MET A 191 -12.50 1.66 9.33
CA MET A 191 -11.63 1.53 8.16
C MET A 191 -12.23 0.59 7.12
N TYR A 192 -11.95 0.88 5.86
CA TYR A 192 -12.19 0.02 4.70
C TYR A 192 -10.87 -0.49 4.13
N PHE A 193 -10.93 -1.68 3.55
CA PHE A 193 -9.81 -2.34 2.88
C PHE A 193 -10.18 -2.74 1.46
N PHE A 194 -9.29 -2.46 0.51
CA PHE A 194 -9.36 -2.99 -0.85
C PHE A 194 -8.74 -4.39 -0.86
N ASN A 195 -9.57 -5.43 -0.93
CA ASN A 195 -9.12 -6.80 -0.63
C ASN A 195 -8.74 -7.58 -1.89
N ARG A 196 -9.48 -7.36 -2.98
CA ARG A 196 -9.33 -8.10 -4.23
C ARG A 196 -9.98 -7.36 -5.37
N TYR A 197 -9.60 -7.71 -6.59
CA TYR A 197 -10.34 -7.35 -7.78
C TYR A 197 -10.52 -8.56 -8.69
N GLN A 198 -11.64 -8.60 -9.40
CA GLN A 198 -11.96 -9.62 -10.38
C GLN A 198 -11.84 -9.02 -11.77
N VAL A 199 -11.07 -9.66 -12.65
CA VAL A 199 -10.93 -9.28 -14.05
C VAL A 199 -11.73 -10.24 -14.91
N SER A 200 -12.59 -9.70 -15.77
CA SER A 200 -13.23 -10.40 -16.87
C SER A 200 -12.59 -9.93 -18.17
N LEU A 201 -11.87 -10.85 -18.83
CA LEU A 201 -11.22 -10.64 -20.11
C LEU A 201 -11.92 -11.50 -21.16
N GLN A 202 -12.12 -10.94 -22.35
CA GLN A 202 -12.53 -11.72 -23.52
C GLN A 202 -11.38 -11.73 -24.53
N PRO A 203 -10.46 -12.72 -24.44
CA PRO A 203 -9.32 -12.78 -25.35
C PRO A 203 -9.78 -13.01 -26.78
N GLU A 204 -9.13 -12.41 -27.77
CA GLU A 204 -9.52 -12.56 -29.17
C GLU A 204 -9.44 -14.02 -29.67
N GLN A 205 -8.53 -14.80 -29.05
CA GLN A 205 -8.26 -16.19 -29.40
C GLN A 205 -9.15 -17.21 -28.67
N LEU A 206 -9.85 -16.78 -27.60
CA LEU A 206 -10.71 -17.65 -26.80
C LEU A 206 -12.17 -17.28 -27.04
N LYS A 207 -13.00 -18.29 -27.27
CA LYS A 207 -14.43 -18.09 -27.58
C LYS A 207 -15.23 -17.63 -26.35
N ASP A 208 -14.73 -17.98 -25.16
CA ASP A 208 -15.39 -17.74 -23.88
C ASP A 208 -14.65 -16.68 -23.08
N LYS A 209 -15.41 -15.94 -22.25
CA LYS A 209 -14.84 -15.00 -21.28
C LYS A 209 -14.01 -15.74 -20.23
N MET A 210 -12.85 -15.19 -19.92
CA MET A 210 -11.99 -15.65 -18.84
C MET A 210 -12.17 -14.72 -17.65
N GLU A 211 -12.41 -15.31 -16.48
CA GLU A 211 -12.47 -14.58 -15.23
C GLU A 211 -11.33 -15.01 -14.32
N GLN A 212 -10.73 -14.04 -13.63
CA GLN A 212 -9.68 -14.29 -12.65
C GLN A 212 -9.79 -13.28 -11.51
N ILE A 213 -9.72 -13.78 -10.29
CA ILE A 213 -9.60 -12.97 -9.09
C ILE A 213 -8.12 -12.79 -8.74
N PHE A 214 -7.74 -11.54 -8.47
CA PHE A 214 -6.44 -11.16 -7.95
C PHE A 214 -6.63 -10.53 -6.57
N TYR A 215 -5.91 -11.04 -5.59
CA TYR A 215 -5.93 -10.53 -4.23
C TYR A 215 -4.94 -9.37 -4.10
N ILE A 216 -5.35 -8.36 -3.32
CA ILE A 216 -4.49 -7.24 -2.97
C ILE A 216 -3.67 -7.67 -1.76
N ASN A 217 -2.37 -7.83 -2.02
CA ASN A 217 -1.37 -8.16 -1.03
C ASN A 217 -0.56 -6.92 -0.64
N LYS A 218 0.01 -6.97 0.57
CA LYS A 218 0.84 -5.90 1.16
C LYS A 218 2.01 -5.52 0.27
N GLU A 219 2.63 -6.51 -0.36
CA GLU A 219 3.65 -6.38 -1.40
C GLU A 219 3.39 -7.45 -2.47
N GLY A 220 3.94 -7.26 -3.67
CA GLY A 220 3.76 -8.24 -4.74
C GLY A 220 2.32 -8.31 -5.29
N SER A 221 1.45 -7.34 -4.96
CA SER A 221 0.12 -7.22 -5.57
C SER A 221 0.23 -7.20 -7.08
N ILE A 222 -0.53 -8.07 -7.75
CA ILE A 222 -0.64 -8.06 -9.20
C ILE A 222 -1.42 -6.80 -9.58
N THR A 223 -0.79 -5.93 -10.36
CA THR A 223 -1.43 -4.75 -10.96
C THR A 223 -2.33 -5.17 -12.11
N LEU A 224 -3.27 -4.32 -12.51
CA LEU A 224 -4.20 -4.63 -13.59
C LEU A 224 -3.48 -4.97 -14.92
N LYS A 225 -2.37 -4.31 -15.22
CA LYS A 225 -1.55 -4.60 -16.42
C LYS A 225 -0.85 -5.97 -16.32
N GLU A 226 -0.36 -6.33 -15.14
CA GLU A 226 0.24 -7.64 -14.89
C GLU A 226 -0.82 -8.75 -14.96
N ALA A 227 -2.01 -8.52 -14.40
CA ALA A 227 -3.16 -9.41 -14.51
C ALA A 227 -3.52 -9.66 -15.98
N TYR A 228 -3.62 -8.61 -16.79
CA TYR A 228 -3.83 -8.72 -18.23
C TYR A 228 -2.76 -9.58 -18.92
N ASN A 229 -1.48 -9.37 -18.60
CA ASN A 229 -0.39 -10.17 -19.17
C ASN A 229 -0.50 -11.64 -18.78
N LEU A 230 -0.76 -11.93 -17.50
CA LEU A 230 -0.91 -13.30 -16.99
C LEU A 230 -2.09 -14.03 -17.64
N MET A 231 -3.24 -13.37 -17.75
CA MET A 231 -4.45 -13.93 -18.39
C MET A 231 -4.26 -14.16 -19.90
N ASN A 232 -3.37 -13.40 -20.55
CA ASN A 232 -2.93 -13.63 -21.92
C ASN A 232 -1.77 -14.65 -22.04
N GLY A 233 -1.45 -15.39 -20.97
CA GLY A 233 -0.42 -16.42 -20.96
C GLY A 233 1.03 -15.89 -20.96
N ARG A 234 1.23 -14.57 -20.84
CA ARG A 234 2.56 -13.96 -20.71
C ARG A 234 3.07 -14.08 -19.29
N SER A 235 4.40 -14.06 -19.15
CA SER A 235 5.05 -14.05 -17.84
C SER A 235 5.23 -12.62 -17.32
N VAL A 236 5.17 -12.45 -16.01
CA VAL A 236 5.40 -11.19 -15.30
C VAL A 236 6.60 -11.35 -14.38
N ASN A 237 7.62 -10.50 -14.54
CA ASN A 237 8.71 -10.44 -13.58
C ASN A 237 8.33 -9.50 -12.43
N LYS A 238 8.45 -9.97 -11.18
CA LYS A 238 8.11 -9.21 -10.00
C LYS A 238 9.02 -9.52 -8.83
N ASP A 239 9.26 -8.50 -8.02
CA ASP A 239 9.81 -8.68 -6.68
C ASP A 239 8.69 -9.13 -5.74
N LEU A 240 8.88 -10.29 -5.14
CA LEU A 240 7.99 -10.94 -4.19
C LEU A 240 8.69 -11.10 -2.85
N THR A 241 7.92 -11.36 -1.82
CA THR A 241 8.43 -11.53 -0.46
C THR A 241 8.05 -12.92 0.02
N ASN A 242 9.03 -13.69 0.52
CA ASN A 242 8.78 -15.02 1.07
C ASN A 242 8.27 -14.93 2.52
N LYS A 243 7.99 -16.09 3.13
CA LYS A 243 7.44 -16.15 4.50
C LYS A 243 8.40 -15.57 5.54
N GLU A 244 9.68 -15.58 5.23
CA GLU A 244 10.76 -15.05 6.05
C GLU A 244 10.98 -13.53 5.84
N GLY A 245 10.13 -12.85 5.05
CA GLY A 245 10.24 -11.42 4.76
C GLY A 245 11.36 -11.08 3.76
N GLN A 246 11.99 -12.07 3.14
CA GLN A 246 13.07 -11.86 2.18
C GLN A 246 12.48 -11.55 0.81
N VAL A 247 12.93 -10.43 0.24
CA VAL A 247 12.58 -10.04 -1.12
C VAL A 247 13.36 -10.90 -2.11
N TYR A 248 12.66 -11.46 -3.10
CA TYR A 248 13.24 -12.20 -4.20
C TYR A 248 12.56 -11.82 -5.52
N ASN A 249 13.31 -11.91 -6.62
CA ASN A 249 12.80 -11.65 -7.95
C ASN A 249 12.34 -12.96 -8.61
N ALA A 250 11.13 -13.00 -9.16
CA ALA A 250 10.60 -14.19 -9.82
C ALA A 250 9.76 -13.88 -11.07
N TRP A 251 9.81 -14.79 -12.04
CA TRP A 251 8.93 -14.78 -13.19
C TRP A 251 7.68 -15.59 -12.89
N MET A 252 6.53 -14.94 -12.89
CA MET A 252 5.24 -15.58 -12.69
C MET A 252 4.56 -15.85 -14.02
N GLN A 253 3.90 -17.00 -14.18
CA GLN A 253 3.04 -17.31 -15.32
C GLN A 253 1.76 -18.01 -14.86
N MET A 254 0.64 -17.72 -15.52
CA MET A 254 -0.63 -18.37 -15.25
C MET A 254 -0.71 -19.75 -15.94
N ASP A 255 -1.10 -20.78 -15.19
CA ASP A 255 -1.42 -22.09 -15.74
C ASP A 255 -2.89 -22.13 -16.20
N LEU A 256 -3.11 -21.81 -17.47
CA LEU A 256 -4.42 -21.80 -18.11
C LEU A 256 -5.08 -23.19 -18.24
N LYS A 257 -4.44 -24.25 -17.74
CA LYS A 257 -4.97 -25.63 -17.75
C LYS A 257 -5.43 -26.09 -16.38
N GLN A 258 -5.07 -25.37 -15.31
CA GLN A 258 -5.36 -25.77 -13.94
C GLN A 258 -5.99 -24.63 -13.16
N THR A 259 -7.21 -24.87 -12.69
CA THR A 259 -7.90 -24.01 -11.74
C THR A 259 -7.83 -24.56 -10.32
N ASP A 260 -8.02 -23.69 -9.33
CA ASP A 260 -8.31 -24.07 -7.96
C ASP A 260 -9.82 -24.39 -7.78
N ASN A 261 -10.21 -24.70 -6.54
CA ASN A 261 -11.60 -25.05 -6.21
C ASN A 261 -12.59 -23.88 -6.42
N ASN A 262 -12.10 -22.64 -6.52
CA ASN A 262 -12.89 -21.44 -6.74
C ASN A 262 -12.92 -21.01 -8.21
N GLY A 263 -12.31 -21.79 -9.10
CA GLY A 263 -12.26 -21.51 -10.54
C GLY A 263 -11.14 -20.55 -10.95
N ASN A 264 -10.27 -20.11 -10.03
CA ASN A 264 -9.12 -19.26 -10.37
C ASN A 264 -7.98 -20.10 -10.94
N TYR A 265 -7.35 -19.63 -12.01
CA TYR A 265 -6.15 -20.25 -12.56
C TYR A 265 -4.97 -20.12 -11.60
N LYS A 266 -4.16 -21.19 -11.52
CA LYS A 266 -2.97 -21.20 -10.68
C LYS A 266 -1.85 -20.35 -11.27
N LEU A 267 -1.09 -19.68 -10.42
CA LEU A 267 0.16 -19.01 -10.80
C LEU A 267 1.35 -19.93 -10.52
N LYS A 268 2.28 -20.03 -11.47
CA LYS A 268 3.55 -20.74 -11.36
C LYS A 268 4.69 -19.73 -11.31
N GLN A 269 5.71 -20.04 -10.52
CA GLN A 269 6.95 -19.27 -10.36
C GLN A 269 8.14 -20.17 -10.71
#